data_AF-A0A945RUE1-F1
#
_entry.id   AF-A0A945RUE1-F1
#
_cell.length_a   1.000
_cell.length_b   1.000
_cell.length_c   1.000
_cell.angle_alpha   90.00
_cell.angle_beta   90.00
_cell.angle_gamma   90.00
#
_symmetry.space_group_name_H-M   'P 1'
#
loop_
_entity.id
_entity.type
_entity.pdbx_description
1 polymer ?
#
loop_
_entity_poly.entity_id
_entity_poly.type
_entity_poly.pdbx_seq_one_letter_code
_entity_poly.pdbx_strand_id
1 'polypeptide(L)'
;MTRWRFSPTIWPTTNLSTKTLSRHGKHDVANGVERFREATAGLDLTIHEHTERTHTAQEAADAVGAPVGAIVKSLVFLAEGKPLLVLASGPNRVDTVALGERLGTFLDKADADTVKLATGYSIGGVPPVGHPQPLVTVMDEDFFALTELWAAAGSAF
;
A
#
# COMPACT_ATOMS: atom_id res chain seq x y z
N MET A 1 5.75 24.47 -11.19
CA MET A 1 6.58 23.23 -11.17
C MET A 1 6.80 22.87 -9.72
N THR A 2 5.99 21.97 -9.19
CA THR A 2 6.01 21.59 -7.77
C THR A 2 7.22 20.69 -7.52
N ARG A 3 8.07 21.11 -6.58
CA ARG A 3 9.33 20.48 -6.23
C ARG A 3 9.06 19.48 -5.11
N TRP A 4 8.91 18.21 -5.46
CA TRP A 4 8.68 17.12 -4.52
C TRP A 4 9.89 16.96 -3.60
N ARG A 5 9.75 16.76 -2.28
CA ARG A 5 10.83 16.29 -1.40
C ARG A 5 10.46 14.89 -0.93
N PHE A 6 11.46 14.03 -0.76
CA PHE A 6 11.30 12.70 -0.17
C PHE A 6 12.33 12.68 0.96
N SER A 7 11.86 12.47 2.20
CA SER A 7 12.74 12.32 3.36
C SER A 7 13.14 10.85 3.49
N PRO A 8 14.42 10.49 3.32
CA PRO A 8 14.90 9.13 3.55
C PRO A 8 15.10 8.80 5.04
N THR A 9 14.61 9.63 5.96
CA THR A 9 14.96 9.55 7.38
C THR A 9 13.71 9.58 8.25
N ILE A 10 13.63 8.57 9.14
CA ILE A 10 12.72 8.41 10.29
C ILE A 10 11.49 7.53 10.01
N TRP A 11 11.72 6.22 10.04
CA TRP A 11 10.89 5.35 10.88
C TRP A 11 11.84 4.57 11.81
N PRO A 12 11.71 4.68 13.14
CA PRO A 12 12.45 3.80 14.04
C PRO A 12 11.84 2.39 13.95
N THR A 13 12.63 1.42 13.55
CA THR A 13 12.30 -0.02 13.51
C THR A 13 12.14 -0.65 14.90
N THR A 14 11.83 0.12 15.93
CA THR A 14 11.94 -0.33 17.33
C THR A 14 10.57 -0.47 17.99
N ASN A 15 9.85 -1.52 17.61
CA ASN A 15 9.03 -2.41 18.47
C ASN A 15 8.02 -3.18 17.63
N LEU A 16 8.49 -4.20 16.91
CA LEU A 16 7.66 -5.37 16.64
C LEU A 16 8.35 -6.58 17.26
N SER A 17 7.86 -7.00 18.43
CA SER A 17 8.17 -8.33 18.95
C SER A 17 7.53 -9.35 18.01
N THR A 18 8.31 -9.95 17.12
CA THR A 18 7.83 -11.03 16.25
C THR A 18 7.67 -12.31 17.05
N LYS A 19 6.44 -12.66 17.42
CA LYS A 19 6.11 -14.04 17.80
C LYS A 19 5.81 -14.81 16.51
N THR A 20 6.76 -15.63 16.06
CA THR A 20 6.53 -16.56 14.95
C THR A 20 5.63 -17.69 15.43
N LEU A 21 4.39 -17.72 14.94
CA LEU A 21 3.53 -18.90 15.03
C LEU A 21 3.63 -19.66 13.70
N SER A 22 4.32 -20.80 13.73
CA SER A 22 4.23 -21.77 12.64
C SER A 22 2.94 -22.55 12.78
N ARG A 23 2.08 -22.53 11.76
CA ARG A 23 1.09 -23.60 11.59
C ARG A 23 0.84 -23.89 10.12
N HIS A 24 0.97 -25.17 9.80
CA HIS A 24 0.53 -25.79 8.56
C HIS A 24 -1.00 -25.80 8.50
N GLY A 25 -1.55 -25.42 7.35
CA GLY A 25 -2.96 -25.58 7.01
C GLY A 25 -3.17 -25.38 5.51
N LYS A 26 -3.70 -26.39 4.84
CA LYS A 26 -4.21 -26.28 3.46
C LYS A 26 -5.43 -25.36 3.49
N HIS A 27 -5.48 -24.28 2.69
CA HIS A 27 -6.67 -23.45 2.61
C HIS A 27 -6.98 -23.00 1.19
N ASP A 28 -8.25 -23.20 0.84
CA ASP A 28 -9.01 -22.52 -0.22
C ASP A 28 -8.68 -21.02 -0.27
N VAL A 29 -8.92 -20.41 -1.43
CA VAL A 29 -8.63 -19.00 -1.72
C VAL A 29 -9.42 -18.09 -0.76
N ALA A 30 -8.89 -17.83 0.42
CA ALA A 30 -9.46 -16.88 1.37
C ALA A 30 -9.62 -15.52 0.68
N ASN A 31 -10.77 -14.88 0.89
CA ASN A 31 -11.08 -13.56 0.34
C ASN A 31 -9.95 -12.59 0.74
N GLY A 32 -9.53 -11.70 -0.16
CA GLY A 32 -8.44 -10.78 0.14
C GLY A 32 -8.68 -9.93 1.39
N VAL A 33 -9.94 -9.56 1.65
CA VAL A 33 -10.34 -8.86 2.88
C VAL A 33 -10.08 -9.69 4.14
N GLU A 34 -10.35 -11.00 4.11
CA GLU A 34 -10.11 -11.88 5.27
C GLU A 34 -8.64 -12.01 5.59
N ARG A 35 -7.79 -12.20 4.56
CA ARG A 35 -6.34 -12.24 4.76
C ARG A 35 -5.82 -10.92 5.32
N PHE A 36 -6.33 -9.80 4.86
CA PHE A 36 -5.96 -8.48 5.39
C PHE A 36 -6.38 -8.36 6.86
N ARG A 37 -7.63 -8.71 7.19
CA ARG A 37 -8.13 -8.75 8.58
C ARG A 37 -7.25 -9.59 9.49
N GLU A 38 -6.90 -10.80 9.07
CA GLU A 38 -6.03 -11.69 9.84
C GLU A 38 -4.64 -11.09 10.04
N ALA A 39 -4.05 -10.53 8.98
CA ALA A 39 -2.73 -9.92 9.05
C ALA A 39 -2.69 -8.65 9.91
N THR A 40 -3.83 -7.99 10.13
CA THR A 40 -3.93 -6.73 10.88
C THR A 40 -4.70 -6.84 12.20
N ALA A 41 -5.03 -8.05 12.67
CA ALA A 41 -5.89 -8.29 13.83
C ALA A 41 -5.36 -7.71 15.17
N GLY A 42 -4.16 -7.13 15.20
CA GLY A 42 -3.58 -6.44 16.36
C GLY A 42 -3.17 -4.99 16.09
N LEU A 43 -3.57 -4.42 14.96
CA LEU A 43 -3.32 -3.01 14.64
C LEU A 43 -4.53 -2.16 15.03
N ASP A 44 -4.28 -0.93 15.45
CA ASP A 44 -5.32 0.08 15.66
C ASP A 44 -5.74 0.65 14.30
N LEU A 45 -6.61 -0.08 13.61
CA LEU A 45 -7.19 0.32 12.34
C LEU A 45 -8.66 -0.07 12.25
N THR A 46 -9.42 0.68 11.46
CA THR A 46 -10.83 0.40 11.17
C THR A 46 -10.98 -0.02 9.72
N ILE A 47 -11.65 -1.15 9.48
CA ILE A 47 -11.95 -1.64 8.13
C ILE A 47 -13.40 -1.31 7.81
N HIS A 48 -13.61 -0.49 6.79
CA HIS A 48 -14.93 -0.13 6.27
C HIS A 48 -15.23 -0.98 5.04
N GLU A 49 -16.33 -1.73 5.06
CA GLU A 49 -16.84 -2.39 3.86
C GLU A 49 -17.79 -1.44 3.13
N HIS A 50 -17.52 -1.21 1.85
CA HIS A 50 -18.39 -0.44 0.96
C HIS A 50 -18.97 -1.38 -0.10
N THR A 51 -20.26 -1.21 -0.38
CA THR A 51 -20.95 -1.97 -1.45
C THR A 51 -20.77 -1.33 -2.83
N GLU A 52 -20.32 -0.07 -2.86
CA GLU A 52 -20.13 0.71 -4.08
C GLU A 52 -18.69 0.65 -4.54
N ARG A 53 -18.49 0.30 -5.81
CA ARG A 53 -17.16 0.18 -6.39
C ARG A 53 -16.59 1.56 -6.63
N THR A 54 -15.35 1.76 -6.22
CA THR A 54 -14.58 2.97 -6.48
C THR A 54 -13.43 2.64 -7.43
N HIS A 55 -13.45 3.23 -8.62
CA HIS A 55 -12.45 3.04 -9.67
C HIS A 55 -11.39 4.14 -9.66
N THR A 56 -11.67 5.27 -9.02
CA THR A 56 -10.76 6.40 -8.89
C THR A 56 -10.56 6.80 -7.43
N ALA A 57 -9.44 7.47 -7.15
CA ALA A 57 -9.20 8.04 -5.82
C ALA A 57 -10.27 9.09 -5.44
N GLN A 58 -10.84 9.80 -6.41
CA GLN A 58 -11.90 10.76 -6.14
C GLN A 58 -13.20 10.05 -5.70
N GLU A 59 -13.61 8.99 -6.40
CA GLU A 59 -14.78 8.19 -6.01
C GLU A 59 -14.59 7.57 -4.61
N ALA A 60 -13.38 7.09 -4.30
CA ALA A 60 -13.06 6.60 -2.96
C ALA A 60 -13.17 7.68 -1.89
N ALA A 61 -12.65 8.88 -2.18
CA ALA A 61 -12.73 10.05 -1.30
C ALA A 61 -14.19 10.44 -1.02
N ASP A 62 -15.01 10.51 -2.07
CA ASP A 62 -16.42 10.85 -1.98
C ASP A 62 -17.20 9.80 -1.16
N ALA A 63 -16.91 8.51 -1.34
CA ALA A 63 -17.57 7.41 -0.65
C ALA A 63 -17.31 7.39 0.87
N VAL A 64 -16.13 7.86 1.30
CA VAL A 64 -15.73 7.88 2.72
C VAL A 64 -15.80 9.27 3.35
N GLY A 65 -16.16 10.29 2.57
CA GLY A 65 -16.25 11.68 3.04
C GLY A 65 -14.90 12.29 3.40
N ALA A 66 -13.80 11.83 2.78
CA ALA A 66 -12.45 12.30 3.06
C ALA A 66 -11.91 13.22 1.94
N PRO A 67 -10.88 14.05 2.22
CA PRO A 67 -10.14 14.71 1.16
C PRO A 67 -9.46 13.69 0.25
N VAL A 68 -9.47 13.92 -1.08
CA VAL A 68 -8.80 13.03 -2.04
C VAL A 68 -7.31 12.82 -1.74
N GLY A 69 -6.68 13.80 -1.09
CA GLY A 69 -5.28 13.71 -0.62
C GLY A 69 -5.05 12.65 0.47
N ALA A 70 -6.10 12.28 1.23
CA ALA A 70 -6.05 11.24 2.26
C ALA A 70 -6.22 9.82 1.69
N ILE A 71 -6.60 9.69 0.41
CA ILE A 71 -6.69 8.39 -0.25
C ILE A 71 -5.29 7.91 -0.61
N VAL A 72 -4.93 6.73 -0.12
CA VAL A 72 -3.64 6.08 -0.36
C VAL A 72 -3.77 5.12 -1.54
N LYS A 73 -2.94 5.35 -2.56
CA LYS A 73 -2.74 4.39 -3.65
C LYS A 73 -1.50 3.55 -3.36
N SER A 74 -1.71 2.25 -3.18
CA SER A 74 -0.64 1.28 -3.06
C SER A 74 -0.20 0.82 -4.46
N LEU A 75 0.98 1.25 -4.89
CA LEU A 75 1.54 0.94 -6.20
C LEU A 75 2.81 0.10 -6.04
N VAL A 76 2.94 -0.96 -6.83
CA VAL A 76 4.15 -1.79 -6.82
C VAL A 76 4.99 -1.47 -8.05
N PHE A 77 6.26 -1.16 -7.81
CA PHE A 77 7.30 -1.01 -8.83
C PHE A 77 8.39 -2.07 -8.59
N LEU A 78 9.32 -2.18 -9.54
CA LEU A 78 10.51 -3.00 -9.42
C LEU A 78 11.75 -2.11 -9.32
N ALA A 79 12.44 -2.17 -8.19
CA ALA A 79 13.76 -1.58 -8.01
C ALA A 79 14.81 -2.68 -8.21
N GLU A 80 15.56 -2.64 -9.32
CA GLU A 80 16.52 -3.69 -9.70
C GLU A 80 15.88 -5.11 -9.67
N GLY A 81 14.66 -5.22 -10.18
CA GLY A 81 13.90 -6.48 -10.21
C GLY A 81 13.29 -6.91 -8.86
N LYS A 82 13.44 -6.12 -7.79
CA LYS A 82 12.83 -6.38 -6.48
C LYS A 82 11.58 -5.52 -6.27
N PRO A 83 10.48 -6.07 -5.72
CA PRO A 83 9.28 -5.29 -5.45
C PRO A 83 9.53 -4.13 -4.47
N LEU A 84 9.11 -2.93 -4.89
CA LEU A 84 9.06 -1.70 -4.10
C LEU A 84 7.60 -1.27 -4.00
N LEU A 85 7.09 -1.13 -2.78
CA LEU A 85 5.78 -0.55 -2.53
C LEU A 85 5.91 0.98 -2.43
N VAL A 86 5.10 1.68 -3.20
CA VAL A 86 4.99 3.14 -3.17
C VAL A 86 3.57 3.49 -2.75
N LEU A 87 3.44 4.13 -1.59
CA LEU A 87 2.18 4.69 -1.10
C LEU A 87 2.09 6.14 -1.58
N ALA A 88 1.23 6.41 -2.56
CA ALA A 88 1.08 7.73 -3.15
C ALA A 88 -0.28 8.36 -2.82
N SER A 89 -0.31 9.66 -2.58
CA SER A 89 -1.56 10.39 -2.35
C SER A 89 -2.46 10.34 -3.59
N GLY A 90 -3.78 10.33 -3.38
CA GLY A 90 -4.82 10.24 -4.41
C GLY A 90 -4.61 11.14 -5.64
N PRO A 91 -4.38 12.45 -5.51
CA PRO A 91 -4.11 13.35 -6.64
C PRO A 91 -2.73 13.16 -7.27
N ASN A 92 -1.77 12.57 -6.56
CA ASN A 92 -0.37 12.57 -6.96
C ASN A 92 -0.06 11.41 -7.93
N ARG A 93 0.79 11.67 -8.92
CA ARG A 93 1.29 10.63 -9.82
C ARG A 93 2.75 10.35 -9.51
N VAL A 94 3.09 9.07 -9.37
CA VAL A 94 4.49 8.65 -9.17
C VAL A 94 5.25 8.87 -10.47
N ASP A 95 6.28 9.71 -10.40
CA ASP A 95 7.32 9.84 -11.41
C ASP A 95 8.44 8.83 -11.10
N THR A 96 8.51 7.76 -11.88
CA THR A 96 9.46 6.66 -11.65
C THR A 96 10.90 7.07 -11.91
N VAL A 97 11.14 8.05 -12.80
CA VAL A 97 12.48 8.55 -13.08
C VAL A 97 12.95 9.36 -11.88
N ALA A 98 12.16 10.35 -11.45
CA ALA A 98 12.52 11.20 -10.32
C ALA A 98 12.63 10.43 -9.00
N LEU A 99 11.77 9.42 -8.79
CA LEU A 99 11.84 8.56 -7.61
C LEU A 99 13.07 7.64 -7.68
N GLY A 100 13.36 7.06 -8.84
CA GLY A 100 14.54 6.22 -9.05
C GLY A 100 15.85 6.97 -8.78
N GLU A 101 15.99 8.18 -9.33
CA GLU A 101 17.16 9.05 -9.08
C GLU A 101 17.42 9.29 -7.59
N ARG A 102 16.36 9.46 -6.80
CA ARG A 102 16.48 9.70 -5.35
C ARG A 102 16.81 8.45 -4.56
N LEU A 103 16.27 7.32 -4.99
CA LEU A 103 16.56 6.03 -4.37
C LEU A 103 17.90 5.45 -4.84
N GLY A 104 18.54 6.05 -5.84
CA GLY A 104 19.78 5.56 -6.42
C GLY A 104 19.59 4.26 -7.20
N THR A 105 18.41 4.04 -7.79
CA THR A 105 18.03 2.82 -8.53
C THR A 105 17.20 3.15 -9.76
N PHE A 106 17.13 2.23 -10.72
CA PHE A 106 16.11 2.28 -11.77
C PHE A 106 14.81 1.64 -11.26
N LEU A 107 13.68 2.21 -11.70
CA LEU A 107 12.34 1.73 -11.37
C LEU A 107 11.59 1.32 -12.62
N ASP A 108 11.15 0.06 -12.65
CA ASP A 108 10.25 -0.47 -13.65
C ASP A 108 8.83 -0.63 -13.08
N LYS A 109 7.82 -0.63 -13.96
CA LYS A 109 6.46 -0.98 -13.55
C LYS A 109 6.38 -2.47 -13.29
N ALA A 110 5.79 -2.87 -12.16
CA ALA A 110 5.40 -4.24 -11.95
C ALA A 110 4.13 -4.55 -12.77
N ASP A 111 4.08 -5.72 -13.40
CA ASP A 111 2.86 -6.23 -14.01
C ASP A 111 1.92 -6.84 -12.96
N ALA A 112 0.72 -7.24 -13.40
CA ALA A 112 -0.31 -7.76 -12.49
C ALA A 112 0.13 -9.04 -11.75
N ASP A 113 0.84 -9.93 -12.43
CA ASP A 113 1.32 -11.19 -11.84
C ASP A 113 2.40 -10.93 -10.79
N THR A 114 3.32 -10.00 -11.07
CA THR A 114 4.35 -9.57 -10.13
C THR A 114 3.73 -8.90 -8.90
N VAL A 115 2.74 -8.02 -9.09
CA VAL A 115 1.99 -7.40 -7.96
C VAL A 115 1.32 -8.48 -7.12
N LYS A 116 0.65 -9.43 -7.77
CA LYS A 116 -0.07 -10.51 -7.08
C LYS A 116 0.88 -11.41 -6.31
N LEU A 117 2.02 -11.76 -6.89
CA LEU A 117 3.05 -12.59 -6.26
C LEU A 117 3.67 -11.88 -5.06
N ALA A 118 4.02 -10.59 -5.21
CA ALA A 118 4.69 -9.83 -4.15
C ALA A 118 3.76 -9.49 -2.98
N THR A 119 2.50 -9.19 -3.26
CA THR A 119 1.57 -8.64 -2.26
C THR A 119 0.51 -9.64 -1.81
N GLY A 120 0.22 -10.67 -2.59
CA GLY A 120 -0.96 -11.54 -2.42
C GLY A 120 -2.28 -10.92 -2.93
N TYR A 121 -2.28 -9.65 -3.34
CA TYR A 121 -3.48 -8.90 -3.74
C TYR A 121 -3.45 -8.54 -5.23
N SER A 122 -4.63 -8.38 -5.81
CA SER A 122 -4.75 -7.92 -7.20
C SER A 122 -4.62 -6.40 -7.26
N ILE A 123 -4.20 -5.86 -8.41
CA ILE A 123 -4.15 -4.41 -8.65
C ILE A 123 -5.50 -3.77 -8.29
N GLY A 124 -5.44 -2.60 -7.64
CA GLY A 124 -6.61 -1.87 -7.13
C GLY A 124 -7.04 -2.29 -5.73
N GLY A 125 -6.67 -3.49 -5.27
CA GLY A 125 -6.99 -4.00 -3.94
C GLY A 125 -5.78 -4.18 -3.02
N VAL A 126 -4.62 -3.65 -3.40
CA VAL A 126 -3.37 -3.80 -2.65
C VAL A 126 -3.44 -2.91 -1.39
N PRO A 127 -3.46 -3.49 -0.18
CA PRO A 127 -3.37 -2.72 1.06
C PRO A 127 -1.95 -2.18 1.28
N PRO A 128 -1.75 -1.25 2.24
CA PRO A 128 -0.42 -0.76 2.59
C PRO A 128 0.41 -1.75 3.43
N VAL A 129 -0.24 -2.77 4.01
CA VAL A 129 0.36 -3.79 4.89
C VAL A 129 -0.34 -5.14 4.71
N GLY A 130 0.16 -6.18 5.38
CA GLY A 130 -0.46 -7.52 5.35
C GLY A 130 -0.12 -8.32 4.09
N HIS A 131 1.09 -8.12 3.57
CA HIS A 131 1.66 -8.87 2.45
C HIS A 131 2.31 -10.19 2.93
N PRO A 132 2.48 -11.18 2.03
CA PRO A 132 3.15 -12.45 2.36
C PRO A 132 4.55 -12.30 2.93
N GLN A 133 5.26 -11.23 2.54
CA GLN A 133 6.58 -10.86 3.03
C GLN A 133 6.65 -9.33 3.22
N PRO A 134 7.47 -8.82 4.14
CA PRO A 134 7.72 -7.39 4.25
C PRO A 134 8.25 -6.82 2.92
N LEU A 135 7.66 -5.72 2.47
CA LEU A 135 8.11 -5.00 1.28
C LEU A 135 8.83 -3.73 1.68
N VAL A 136 9.91 -3.41 0.97
CA VAL A 136 10.50 -2.05 1.04
C VAL A 136 9.41 -1.10 0.60
N THR A 137 9.13 -0.11 1.45
CA THR A 137 7.99 0.79 1.26
C THR A 137 8.48 2.23 1.36
N VAL A 138 8.07 3.05 0.39
CA VAL A 138 8.21 4.50 0.42
C VAL A 138 6.82 5.13 0.36
N MET A 139 6.66 6.30 0.97
CA MET A 139 5.36 6.98 1.03
C MET A 139 5.48 8.46 0.68
N ASP A 140 4.36 9.00 0.21
CA ASP A 140 4.19 10.42 -0.05
C ASP A 140 4.39 11.24 1.23
N GLU A 141 5.06 12.39 1.12
CA GLU A 141 5.27 13.27 2.26
C GLU A 141 4.00 14.00 2.66
N ASP A 142 3.06 14.18 1.72
CA ASP A 142 1.76 14.81 1.93
C ASP A 142 0.97 14.13 3.05
N PHE A 143 1.19 12.83 3.28
CA PHE A 143 0.53 12.08 4.34
C PHE A 143 0.92 12.53 5.75
N PHE A 144 2.11 13.09 5.95
CA PHE A 144 2.55 13.53 7.29
C PHE A 144 1.79 14.77 7.79
N ALA A 145 1.09 15.48 6.91
CA ALA A 145 0.22 16.59 7.27
C ALA A 145 -1.21 16.15 7.65
N LEU A 146 -1.53 14.87 7.51
CA LEU A 146 -2.87 14.32 7.70
C LEU A 146 -2.92 13.48 8.98
N THR A 147 -4.06 13.53 9.68
CA THR A 147 -4.30 12.74 10.89
C THR A 147 -4.94 11.38 10.59
N GLU A 148 -5.52 11.23 9.40
CA GLU A 148 -6.24 10.04 8.97
C GLU A 148 -5.96 9.78 7.48
N LEU A 149 -5.82 8.50 7.13
CA LEU A 149 -5.58 8.02 5.77
C LEU A 149 -6.53 6.88 5.45
N TRP A 150 -6.91 6.78 4.18
CA TRP A 150 -7.86 5.79 3.68
C TRP A 150 -7.18 4.95 2.60
N ALA A 151 -7.13 3.64 2.76
CA ALA A 151 -6.44 2.74 1.86
C ALA A 151 -7.27 1.49 1.55
N ALA A 152 -6.92 0.78 0.48
CA ALA A 152 -7.53 -0.51 0.18
C ALA A 152 -7.27 -1.53 1.30
N ALA A 153 -8.23 -2.43 1.52
CA ALA A 153 -8.19 -3.44 2.58
C ALA A 153 -8.26 -4.87 2.02
N GLY A 154 -7.64 -5.10 0.86
CA GLY A 154 -7.52 -6.43 0.26
C GLY A 154 -8.58 -6.79 -0.80
N SER A 155 -9.52 -5.90 -1.11
CA SER A 155 -10.45 -6.02 -2.24
C SER A 155 -10.16 -4.93 -3.25
N ALA A 156 -10.06 -5.29 -4.52
CA ALA A 156 -10.43 -4.34 -5.58
C ALA A 156 -11.97 -4.42 -5.61
N PHE A 157 -12.66 -3.30 -5.75
CA PHE A 157 -14.14 -3.22 -5.77
C PHE A 157 -14.79 -3.20 -4.40
#